data_AF-A0A9Q0TWQ3-F1
#
_entry.id   AF-A0A9Q0TWQ3-F1
#
_cell.length_a   1.000
_cell.length_b   1.000
_cell.length_c   1.000
_cell.angle_alpha   90.00
_cell.angle_beta   90.00
_cell.angle_gamma   90.00
#
_symmetry.space_group_name_H-M   'P 1'
#
loop_
_entity.id
_entity.type
_entity.pdbx_description
1 polymer ?
#
loop_
_entity_poly.entity_id
_entity_poly.type
_entity_poly.pdbx_seq_one_letter_code
_entity_poly.pdbx_strand_id
1 'polypeptide(L)'
;MTDTRRRLLEMGYKNPILLLHPLGGYTKADDVPLSWRMKQHEEVLKDGVLDPETTVVSIFPSPMHYSGPTEVQWHAKARINAGANFYIVGRDPAGMSHPVEKRDLYDADHGKKVLSMAPGLERLNILPFRVAAYDKTQGKMAFFDPSRHGDFLFISGTKMRALAKNKENPPDGFMCPGGWKVLVEYYDSMTLAGNGKVPEPVPA
;
A
#
# COMPACT_ATOMS: atom_id res chain seq x y z
N MET A 1 3.06 9.78 -2.79
CA MET A 1 4.18 9.97 -1.85
C MET A 1 5.00 11.22 -2.14
N THR A 2 5.02 11.71 -3.39
CA THR A 2 5.52 13.04 -3.75
C THR A 2 4.93 14.17 -2.91
N ASP A 3 3.64 14.08 -2.56
CA ASP A 3 2.97 15.04 -1.67
C ASP A 3 3.65 15.17 -0.29
N THR A 4 3.97 14.04 0.35
CA THR A 4 4.66 14.02 1.64
C THR A 4 6.03 14.69 1.55
N ARG A 5 6.85 14.31 0.57
CA ARG A 5 8.18 14.92 0.37
C ARG A 5 8.05 16.42 0.17
N ARG A 6 7.12 16.87 -0.68
CA ARG A 6 6.87 18.29 -0.94
C ARG A 6 6.51 19.04 0.35
N ARG A 7 5.56 18.52 1.14
CA ARG A 7 5.18 19.10 2.43
C ARG A 7 6.35 19.19 3.41
N LEU A 8 7.21 18.17 3.47
CA LEU A 8 8.41 18.21 4.31
C LEU A 8 9.43 19.25 3.83
N LEU A 9 9.62 19.40 2.51
CA LEU A 9 10.46 20.46 1.97
C LEU A 9 9.90 21.86 2.30
N GLU A 10 8.59 22.05 2.19
CA GLU A 10 7.87 23.28 2.57
C GLU A 10 7.99 23.59 4.07
N MET A 11 8.03 22.55 4.93
CA MET A 11 8.32 22.68 6.36
C MET A 11 9.78 23.02 6.66
N GLY A 12 10.66 23.08 5.65
CA GLY A 12 12.06 23.47 5.78
C GLY A 12 13.07 22.33 5.86
N TYR A 13 12.63 21.06 5.84
CA TYR A 13 13.54 19.93 5.75
C TYR A 13 14.31 19.98 4.42
N LYS A 14 15.63 19.77 4.46
CA LYS A 14 16.47 19.87 3.25
C LYS A 14 16.65 18.56 2.51
N ASN A 15 16.60 17.43 3.22
CA ASN A 15 16.75 16.11 2.64
C ASN A 15 15.80 15.09 3.28
N PRO A 16 14.48 15.15 3.02
CA PRO A 16 13.57 14.10 3.46
C PRO A 16 13.95 12.77 2.79
N ILE A 17 13.95 11.66 3.53
CA ILE A 17 14.18 10.33 2.98
C ILE A 17 12.91 9.49 3.17
N LEU A 18 12.50 8.79 2.12
CA LEU A 18 11.41 7.82 2.20
C LEU A 18 11.95 6.47 2.66
N LEU A 19 11.36 5.91 3.71
CA LEU A 19 11.54 4.50 4.06
C LEU A 19 10.36 3.71 3.48
N LEU A 20 10.55 3.10 2.30
CA LEU A 20 9.60 2.17 1.71
C LEU A 20 9.77 0.82 2.39
N HIS A 21 8.82 0.46 3.26
CA HIS A 21 9.03 -0.60 4.27
C HIS A 21 8.00 -1.74 4.16
N PRO A 22 7.94 -2.50 3.05
CA PRO A 22 7.01 -3.61 2.88
C PRO A 22 7.12 -4.61 4.04
N LEU A 23 5.97 -5.09 4.52
CA LEU A 23 5.92 -6.18 5.48
C LEU A 23 6.32 -7.50 4.80
N GLY A 24 7.14 -8.30 5.48
CA GLY A 24 7.70 -9.54 4.96
C GLY A 24 7.53 -10.77 5.84
N GLY A 25 6.93 -10.66 7.02
CA GLY A 25 6.48 -11.83 7.77
C GLY A 25 5.24 -12.48 7.13
N TYR A 26 4.55 -13.31 7.90
CA TYR A 26 3.31 -13.98 7.45
C TYR A 26 2.29 -12.98 6.87
N THR A 27 1.68 -13.37 5.75
CA THR A 27 0.53 -12.72 5.12
C THR A 27 -0.49 -13.77 4.71
N LYS A 28 -1.77 -13.42 4.64
CA LYS A 28 -2.85 -14.33 4.21
C LYS A 28 -2.67 -14.79 2.76
N ALA A 29 -3.21 -15.97 2.45
CA ALA A 29 -2.90 -16.70 1.21
C ALA A 29 -3.27 -15.98 -0.10
N ASP A 30 -4.26 -15.10 -0.07
CA ASP A 30 -4.72 -14.37 -1.26
C ASP A 30 -3.99 -13.02 -1.47
N ASP A 31 -3.05 -12.67 -0.59
CA ASP A 31 -2.14 -11.53 -0.80
C ASP A 31 -1.02 -11.89 -1.78
N VAL A 32 -0.48 -10.87 -2.46
CA VAL A 32 0.67 -11.05 -3.36
C VAL A 32 1.91 -11.43 -2.52
N PRO A 33 2.60 -12.55 -2.83
CA PRO A 33 3.78 -12.98 -2.09
C PRO A 33 4.89 -11.93 -2.07
N LEU A 34 5.70 -11.94 -1.00
CA LEU A 34 6.77 -10.96 -0.79
C LEU A 34 7.71 -10.83 -1.99
N SER A 35 8.17 -11.95 -2.56
CA SER A 35 9.10 -11.95 -3.69
C SER A 35 8.54 -11.19 -4.91
N TRP A 36 7.25 -11.32 -5.20
CA TRP A 36 6.58 -10.59 -6.26
C TRP A 36 6.36 -9.11 -5.93
N ARG A 37 6.02 -8.79 -4.68
CA ARG A 37 5.92 -7.39 -4.22
C ARG A 37 7.26 -6.67 -4.31
N MET A 38 8.36 -7.32 -3.95
CA MET A 38 9.69 -6.72 -4.04
C MET A 38 10.08 -6.42 -5.49
N LYS A 39 9.84 -7.36 -6.43
CA LYS A 39 10.01 -7.11 -7.87
C LYS A 39 9.16 -5.94 -8.34
N GLN A 40 7.89 -5.87 -7.91
CA GLN A 40 6.99 -4.80 -8.28
C GLN A 40 7.47 -3.44 -7.76
N HIS A 41 7.97 -3.37 -6.53
CA HIS A 41 8.52 -2.14 -5.94
C HIS A 41 9.82 -1.70 -6.62
N GLU A 42 10.65 -2.65 -7.04
CA GLU A 42 11.86 -2.37 -7.81
C GLU A 42 11.51 -1.69 -9.15
N GLU A 43 10.49 -2.19 -9.87
CA GLU A 43 10.01 -1.55 -11.11
C GLU A 43 9.40 -0.16 -10.86
N VAL A 44 8.71 0.06 -9.74
CA VAL A 44 8.21 1.39 -9.34
C VAL A 44 9.36 2.39 -9.14
N LEU A 45 10.49 1.95 -8.60
CA LEU A 45 11.68 2.77 -8.42
C LEU A 45 12.41 3.02 -9.74
N LYS A 46 12.56 1.99 -10.59
CA LYS A 46 13.17 2.13 -11.93
C LYS A 46 12.41 3.10 -12.82
N ASP A 47 11.08 3.10 -12.74
CA ASP A 47 10.21 4.00 -13.50
C ASP A 47 10.27 5.47 -13.01
N GLY A 48 10.87 5.71 -11.83
CA GLY A 48 10.97 7.05 -11.25
C GLY A 48 9.68 7.56 -10.59
N VAL A 49 8.65 6.71 -10.46
CA VAL A 49 7.44 7.03 -9.67
C VAL A 49 7.81 7.36 -8.22
N LEU A 50 8.78 6.63 -7.70
CA LEU A 50 9.52 6.96 -6.48
C LEU A 50 10.97 7.17 -6.86
N ASP A 51 11.58 8.23 -6.35
CA ASP A 51 12.98 8.56 -6.59
C ASP A 51 13.91 7.61 -5.81
N PRO A 52 14.75 6.80 -6.49
CA PRO A 52 15.67 5.87 -5.84
C PRO A 52 16.70 6.56 -4.95
N GLU A 53 17.17 7.75 -5.31
CA GLU A 53 18.21 8.47 -4.56
C GLU A 53 17.73 8.93 -3.18
N THR A 54 16.41 9.08 -3.02
CA THR A 54 15.80 9.54 -1.78
C THR A 54 14.86 8.51 -1.17
N THR A 55 14.99 7.24 -1.56
CA THR A 55 14.20 6.12 -1.05
C THR A 55 15.09 4.98 -0.55
N VAL A 56 14.91 4.60 0.71
CA VAL A 56 15.45 3.36 1.28
C VAL A 56 14.36 2.30 1.22
N VAL A 57 14.66 1.15 0.62
CA VAL A 57 13.79 -0.03 0.65
C VAL A 57 14.32 -1.02 1.68
N SER A 58 13.46 -1.44 2.60
CA SER A 58 13.78 -2.46 3.61
C SER A 58 12.57 -3.34 3.86
N ILE A 59 12.77 -4.57 4.32
CA ILE A 59 11.68 -5.48 4.67
C ILE A 59 11.41 -5.39 6.17
N PHE A 60 10.14 -5.17 6.53
CA PHE A 60 9.69 -5.21 7.92
C PHE A 60 9.31 -6.65 8.29
N PRO A 61 10.03 -7.32 9.21
CA PRO A 61 9.94 -8.77 9.39
C PRO A 61 8.72 -9.26 10.18
N SER A 62 7.87 -8.36 10.69
CA SER A 62 6.69 -8.75 11.48
C SER A 62 5.68 -9.55 10.65
N PRO A 63 4.97 -10.53 11.25
CA PRO A 63 3.71 -11.04 10.74
C PRO A 63 2.66 -9.92 10.60
N MET A 64 1.78 -10.06 9.60
CA MET A 64 0.58 -9.25 9.44
C MET A 64 -0.59 -9.90 10.18
N HIS A 65 -1.24 -9.15 11.07
CA HIS A 65 -2.38 -9.64 11.86
C HIS A 65 -3.73 -9.32 11.22
N TYR A 66 -3.77 -8.32 10.33
CA TYR A 66 -5.00 -7.75 9.77
C TYR A 66 -5.93 -7.22 10.86
N SER A 67 -5.36 -6.62 11.91
CA SER A 67 -6.09 -6.17 13.11
C SER A 67 -6.32 -4.65 13.17
N GLY A 68 -6.29 -3.99 12.01
CA GLY A 68 -6.81 -2.63 11.82
C GLY A 68 -6.20 -1.57 12.74
N PRO A 69 -7.03 -0.76 13.44
CA PRO A 69 -6.57 0.29 14.34
C PRO A 69 -5.67 -0.18 15.49
N THR A 70 -5.73 -1.45 15.88
CA THR A 70 -4.81 -2.03 16.86
C THR A 70 -3.45 -2.27 16.23
N GLU A 71 -3.40 -2.88 15.05
CA GLU A 71 -2.14 -3.20 14.38
C GLU A 71 -1.39 -1.97 13.87
N VAL A 72 -2.09 -0.94 13.40
CA VAL A 72 -1.44 0.26 12.85
C VAL A 72 -0.60 0.97 13.91
N GLN A 73 -0.94 0.85 15.20
CA GLN A 73 -0.11 1.35 16.31
C GLN A 73 1.21 0.59 16.40
N TRP A 74 1.18 -0.74 16.25
CA TRP A 74 2.39 -1.57 16.19
C TRP A 74 3.26 -1.18 14.98
N HIS A 75 2.63 -1.06 13.80
CA HIS A 75 3.34 -0.67 12.58
C HIS A 75 4.02 0.70 12.71
N ALA A 76 3.38 1.66 13.38
CA ALA A 76 3.95 2.97 13.66
C ALA A 76 5.07 2.89 14.70
N LYS A 77 4.85 2.20 15.83
CA LYS A 77 5.84 2.05 16.90
C LYS A 77 7.13 1.39 16.42
N ALA A 78 7.02 0.36 15.57
CA ALA A 78 8.17 -0.29 14.97
C ALA A 78 8.99 0.67 14.10
N ARG A 79 8.31 1.57 13.36
CA ARG A 79 8.97 2.58 12.51
C ARG A 79 9.59 3.71 13.34
N ILE A 80 9.00 4.09 14.48
CA ILE A 80 9.67 4.96 15.46
C ILE A 80 11.01 4.35 15.89
N ASN A 81 10.99 3.06 16.26
CA ASN A 81 12.21 2.36 16.70
C ASN A 81 13.27 2.24 15.58
N ALA A 82 12.84 2.24 14.32
CA ALA A 82 13.71 2.29 13.15
C ALA A 82 14.21 3.72 12.80
N GLY A 83 13.84 4.74 13.58
CA GLY A 83 14.28 6.13 13.39
C GLY A 83 13.37 6.99 12.51
N ALA A 84 12.13 6.54 12.22
CA ALA A 84 11.19 7.35 11.46
C ALA A 84 10.61 8.51 12.30
N ASN A 85 10.68 9.73 11.75
CA ASN A 85 10.14 10.94 12.39
C ASN A 85 8.70 11.26 11.97
N PHE A 86 8.28 10.73 10.82
CA PHE A 86 6.96 10.90 10.23
C PHE A 86 6.39 9.53 9.85
N TYR A 87 5.08 9.37 9.99
CA TYR A 87 4.40 8.14 9.61
C TYR A 87 3.18 8.44 8.74
N ILE A 88 3.20 7.91 7.52
CA ILE A 88 2.11 8.04 6.57
C ILE A 88 1.03 7.02 6.92
N VAL A 89 -0.22 7.47 7.08
CA VAL A 89 -1.37 6.61 7.32
C VAL A 89 -2.53 7.01 6.43
N GLY A 90 -3.10 6.04 5.72
CA GLY A 90 -4.23 6.23 4.80
C GLY A 90 -5.58 5.81 5.38
N ARG A 91 -6.50 5.45 4.49
CA ARG A 91 -7.79 4.81 4.81
C ARG A 91 -7.55 3.34 5.16
N ASP A 92 -8.28 2.85 6.16
CA ASP A 92 -8.36 1.44 6.57
C ASP A 92 -6.99 0.74 6.72
N PRO A 93 -6.04 1.33 7.47
CA PRO A 93 -4.71 0.76 7.62
C PRO A 93 -4.81 -0.56 8.40
N ALA A 94 -4.13 -1.59 7.88
CA ALA A 94 -4.16 -2.95 8.41
C ALA A 94 -5.56 -3.59 8.49
N GLY A 95 -6.54 -3.05 7.75
CA GLY A 95 -7.86 -3.63 7.64
C GLY A 95 -7.94 -4.78 6.63
N MET A 96 -9.07 -5.47 6.69
CA MET A 96 -9.51 -6.44 5.68
C MET A 96 -11.04 -6.48 5.68
N SER A 97 -11.63 -7.06 4.63
CA SER A 97 -13.07 -7.34 4.63
C SER A 97 -13.41 -8.38 5.70
N HIS A 98 -14.59 -8.25 6.29
CA HIS A 98 -15.10 -9.21 7.25
C HIS A 98 -15.27 -10.59 6.57
N PRO A 99 -14.84 -11.70 7.19
CA PRO A 99 -14.85 -13.01 6.54
C PRO A 99 -16.25 -13.58 6.26
N VAL A 100 -17.24 -13.18 7.08
CA VAL A 100 -18.65 -13.61 6.95
C VAL A 100 -19.55 -12.54 6.33
N GLU A 101 -19.54 -11.32 6.88
CA GLU A 101 -20.39 -10.21 6.45
C GLU A 101 -19.83 -9.43 5.26
N LYS A 102 -20.71 -8.86 4.42
CA LYS A 102 -20.32 -8.04 3.26
C LYS A 102 -19.98 -6.59 3.66
N ARG A 103 -19.00 -6.42 4.54
CA ARG A 103 -18.50 -5.12 4.99
C ARG A 103 -17.02 -5.17 5.35
N ASP A 104 -16.41 -3.99 5.54
CA ASP A 104 -15.08 -3.89 6.12
C ASP A 104 -15.11 -4.31 7.61
N LEU A 105 -14.02 -4.91 8.09
CA LEU A 105 -13.90 -5.35 9.48
C LEU A 105 -13.81 -4.16 10.45
N TYR A 106 -13.24 -3.06 9.98
CA TYR A 106 -13.04 -1.81 10.72
C TYR A 106 -13.61 -0.62 9.96
N ASP A 107 -14.00 0.42 10.70
CA ASP A 107 -14.27 1.72 10.09
C ASP A 107 -12.96 2.29 9.52
N ALA A 108 -13.06 2.81 8.31
CA ALA A 108 -11.93 3.16 7.48
C ALA A 108 -11.13 4.38 7.99
N ASP A 109 -11.70 5.19 8.89
CA ASP A 109 -11.04 6.33 9.52
C ASP A 109 -10.49 6.02 10.91
N HIS A 110 -10.88 4.90 11.53
CA HIS A 110 -10.47 4.57 12.90
C HIS A 110 -8.96 4.46 13.05
N GLY A 111 -8.25 3.89 12.08
CA GLY A 111 -6.79 3.76 12.17
C GLY A 111 -6.08 5.10 12.32
N LYS A 112 -6.50 6.13 11.56
CA LYS A 112 -5.94 7.49 11.66
C LYS A 112 -6.26 8.14 13.00
N LYS A 113 -7.52 8.03 13.44
CA LYS A 113 -8.00 8.63 14.70
C LYS A 113 -7.28 8.00 15.90
N VAL A 114 -7.25 6.68 15.97
CA VAL A 114 -6.58 5.93 17.04
C VAL A 114 -5.09 6.26 17.07
N LEU A 115 -4.41 6.28 15.93
CA LEU A 115 -2.98 6.57 15.89
C LEU A 115 -2.66 8.00 16.38
N SER A 116 -3.54 8.97 16.14
CA SER A 116 -3.36 10.36 16.58
C SER A 116 -3.53 10.57 18.09
N MET A 117 -4.16 9.61 18.79
CA MET A 117 -4.42 9.67 20.24
C MET A 117 -3.74 8.54 21.03
N ALA A 118 -2.94 7.70 20.36
CA ALA A 118 -2.32 6.54 20.97
C ALA A 118 -1.14 6.96 21.89
N PRO A 119 -1.14 6.51 23.16
CA PRO A 119 -0.06 6.84 24.09
C PRO A 119 1.27 6.20 23.65
N GLY A 120 2.37 6.92 23.84
CA GLY A 120 3.73 6.49 23.47
C GLY A 120 4.09 6.71 22.00
N LEU A 121 3.20 7.32 21.20
CA LEU A 121 3.45 7.72 19.81
C LEU A 121 3.56 9.25 19.65
N GLU A 122 3.61 10.03 20.74
CA GLU A 122 3.58 11.50 20.72
C GLU A 122 4.78 12.10 19.97
N ARG A 123 5.89 11.37 19.89
CA ARG A 123 7.10 11.77 19.17
C ARG A 123 7.01 11.56 17.65
N LEU A 124 6.00 10.83 17.16
CA LEU A 124 5.85 10.52 15.75
C LEU A 124 4.84 11.47 15.11
N ASN A 125 5.28 12.19 14.09
CA ASN A 125 4.40 13.08 13.34
C ASN A 125 3.53 12.25 12.39
N ILE A 126 2.27 12.07 12.74
CA ILE A 126 1.32 11.35 11.91
C ILE A 126 0.91 12.23 10.72
N LEU A 127 1.07 11.70 9.51
CA LEU A 127 0.66 12.35 8.26
C LEU A 127 -0.55 11.59 7.70
N PRO A 128 -1.78 12.00 8.07
CA PRO A 128 -2.98 11.36 7.57
C PRO A 128 -3.22 11.76 6.11
N PHE A 129 -3.55 10.76 5.29
CA PHE A 129 -3.97 10.96 3.92
C PHE A 129 -5.45 10.62 3.74
N ARG A 130 -6.10 11.41 2.88
CA ARG A 130 -7.40 11.06 2.32
C ARG A 130 -7.21 9.93 1.30
N VAL A 131 -8.31 9.28 0.95
CA VAL A 131 -8.31 8.22 -0.06
C VAL A 131 -7.76 8.78 -1.38
N ALA A 132 -6.84 8.07 -2.02
CA ALA A 132 -6.41 8.36 -3.37
C ALA A 132 -7.12 7.40 -4.33
N ALA A 133 -7.63 7.92 -5.44
CA ALA A 133 -8.30 7.17 -6.49
C ALA A 133 -7.89 7.71 -7.86
N TYR A 134 -8.18 6.97 -8.92
CA TYR A 134 -7.86 7.40 -10.27
C TYR A 134 -8.86 8.47 -10.73
N ASP A 135 -8.40 9.71 -10.94
CA ASP A 135 -9.24 10.79 -11.48
C ASP A 135 -9.25 10.68 -13.02
N LYS A 136 -10.40 10.28 -13.58
CA LYS A 136 -10.57 10.08 -15.02
C LYS A 136 -10.41 11.36 -15.83
N THR A 137 -10.66 12.53 -15.21
CA THR A 137 -10.55 13.83 -15.89
C THR A 137 -9.09 14.27 -16.04
N GLN A 138 -8.20 13.77 -15.17
CA GLN A 138 -6.78 14.13 -15.15
C GLN A 138 -5.85 13.01 -15.64
N GLY A 139 -6.36 11.80 -15.81
CA GLY A 139 -5.58 10.65 -16.26
C GLY A 139 -4.51 10.21 -15.25
N LYS A 140 -4.75 10.40 -13.94
CA LYS A 140 -3.76 10.10 -12.89
C LYS A 140 -4.40 9.87 -11.52
N MET A 141 -3.62 9.33 -10.59
CA MET A 141 -4.01 9.23 -9.19
C MET A 141 -4.11 10.61 -8.53
N ALA A 142 -5.22 10.87 -7.85
CA ALA A 142 -5.46 12.10 -7.09
C ALA A 142 -6.21 11.80 -5.78
N PHE A 143 -6.25 12.77 -4.86
CA PHE A 143 -7.10 12.64 -3.67
C PHE A 143 -8.56 12.67 -4.08
N PHE A 144 -9.33 11.71 -3.56
CA PHE A 144 -10.75 11.59 -3.79
C PHE A 144 -11.49 12.83 -3.30
N ASP A 145 -12.36 13.35 -4.17
CA ASP A 145 -13.27 14.46 -3.88
C ASP A 145 -14.72 13.94 -3.91
N PRO A 146 -15.41 13.88 -2.75
CA PRO A 146 -16.80 13.43 -2.67
C PRO A 146 -17.76 14.22 -3.56
N SER A 147 -17.49 15.51 -3.79
CA SER A 147 -18.36 16.36 -4.62
C SER A 147 -18.33 15.99 -6.11
N ARG A 148 -17.27 15.30 -6.54
CA ARG A 148 -17.06 14.82 -7.91
C ARG A 148 -16.90 13.29 -7.95
N HIS A 149 -17.63 12.56 -7.11
CA HIS A 149 -17.49 11.10 -6.99
C HIS A 149 -17.49 10.37 -8.35
N GLY A 150 -18.33 10.80 -9.29
CA GLY A 150 -18.44 10.22 -10.63
C GLY A 150 -17.16 10.30 -11.48
N ASP A 151 -16.23 11.20 -11.16
CA ASP A 151 -14.95 11.39 -11.88
C ASP A 151 -13.88 10.39 -11.42
N PHE A 152 -14.05 9.78 -10.25
CA PHE A 152 -13.06 8.90 -9.65
C PHE A 152 -13.37 7.42 -9.90
N LEU A 153 -12.31 6.66 -10.12
CA LEU A 153 -12.37 5.21 -10.30
C LEU A 153 -11.54 4.52 -9.22
N PHE A 154 -12.20 3.64 -8.46
CA PHE A 154 -11.56 2.81 -7.44
C PHE A 154 -11.23 1.45 -8.03
N ILE A 155 -9.96 1.05 -7.96
CA ILE A 155 -9.51 -0.27 -8.41
C ILE A 155 -9.07 -1.06 -7.17
N SER A 156 -9.90 -2.03 -6.77
CA SER A 156 -9.58 -2.96 -5.68
C SER A 156 -8.58 -4.02 -6.14
N GLY A 157 -7.96 -4.73 -5.19
CA GLY A 157 -7.14 -5.90 -5.48
C GLY A 157 -7.87 -6.97 -6.29
N THR A 158 -9.15 -7.19 -6.00
CA THR A 158 -10.01 -8.09 -6.79
C THR A 158 -10.14 -7.63 -8.23
N LYS A 159 -10.32 -6.32 -8.47
CA LYS A 159 -10.40 -5.75 -9.82
C LYS A 159 -9.05 -5.82 -10.54
N MET A 160 -7.93 -5.54 -9.86
CA MET A 160 -6.59 -5.71 -10.42
C MET A 160 -6.36 -7.16 -10.87
N ARG A 161 -6.71 -8.13 -10.03
CA ARG A 161 -6.62 -9.56 -10.37
C ARG A 161 -7.45 -9.92 -11.60
N ALA A 162 -8.68 -9.39 -11.70
CA ALA A 162 -9.54 -9.63 -12.86
C ALA A 162 -8.95 -9.04 -14.15
N LEU A 163 -8.48 -7.80 -14.10
CA LEU A 163 -7.82 -7.14 -15.23
C LEU A 163 -6.60 -7.93 -15.71
N ALA A 164 -5.72 -8.30 -14.78
CA ALA A 164 -4.51 -9.07 -15.10
C ALA A 164 -4.85 -10.43 -15.74
N LYS A 165 -5.82 -11.17 -15.20
CA LYS A 165 -6.27 -12.46 -15.78
C LYS A 165 -6.86 -12.33 -17.18
N ASN A 166 -7.52 -11.22 -17.46
CA ASN A 166 -8.09 -10.94 -18.78
C ASN A 166 -7.09 -10.31 -19.76
N LYS A 167 -5.82 -10.11 -19.34
CA LYS A 167 -4.80 -9.37 -20.10
C LYS A 167 -5.23 -7.93 -20.44
N GLU A 168 -6.06 -7.36 -19.57
CA GLU A 168 -6.47 -5.96 -19.63
C GLU A 168 -5.54 -5.12 -18.75
N ASN A 169 -5.25 -3.88 -19.16
CA ASN A 169 -4.49 -2.95 -18.34
C ASN A 169 -5.43 -2.09 -17.49
N PRO A 170 -5.02 -1.69 -16.27
CA PRO A 170 -5.67 -0.58 -15.59
C PRO A 170 -5.51 0.70 -16.43
N PRO A 171 -6.31 1.75 -16.16
CA PRO A 171 -6.13 3.04 -16.81
C PRO A 171 -4.68 3.54 -16.70
N ASP A 172 -4.18 4.15 -17.77
CA ASP A 172 -2.84 4.74 -17.82
C ASP A 172 -2.63 5.72 -16.66
N GLY A 173 -1.51 5.61 -15.95
CA GLY A 173 -1.23 6.45 -14.78
C GLY A 173 -1.79 5.93 -13.45
N PHE A 174 -2.50 4.80 -13.43
CA PHE A 174 -2.85 4.09 -12.19
C PHE A 174 -1.63 3.42 -11.53
N MET A 175 -0.81 2.75 -12.34
CA MET A 175 0.44 2.09 -11.94
C MET A 175 1.46 2.23 -13.08
N CYS A 176 2.76 2.25 -12.75
CA CYS A 176 3.78 2.23 -13.78
C CYS A 176 3.71 0.93 -14.61
N PRO A 177 4.02 0.98 -15.92
CA PRO A 177 3.92 -0.19 -16.80
C PRO A 177 4.77 -1.38 -16.34
N GLY A 178 6.01 -1.11 -15.87
CA GLY A 178 6.91 -2.15 -15.34
C GLY A 178 6.31 -2.86 -14.12
N GLY A 179 5.78 -2.08 -13.16
CA GLY A 179 5.12 -2.62 -11.97
C GLY A 179 3.87 -3.42 -12.32
N TRP A 180 3.07 -2.97 -13.29
CA TRP A 180 1.90 -3.70 -13.76
C TRP A 180 2.27 -5.04 -14.43
N LYS A 181 3.30 -5.03 -15.28
CA LYS A 181 3.79 -6.26 -15.94
C LYS A 181 4.17 -7.34 -14.94
N VAL A 182 4.86 -6.98 -13.84
CA VAL A 182 5.20 -7.93 -12.77
C VAL A 182 3.95 -8.55 -12.15
N LEU A 183 2.87 -7.79 -11.97
CA LEU A 183 1.61 -8.32 -11.46
C LEU A 183 0.92 -9.26 -12.46
N VAL A 184 0.96 -8.95 -13.76
CA VAL A 184 0.43 -9.84 -14.80
C VAL A 184 1.18 -11.17 -14.78
N GLU A 185 2.52 -11.16 -14.75
CA GLU A 185 3.35 -12.37 -14.66
C GLU A 185 3.02 -13.21 -13.42
N TYR A 186 2.80 -12.56 -12.27
CA TYR A 186 2.36 -13.23 -11.05
C TYR A 186 1.00 -13.93 -11.24
N TYR A 187 -0.01 -13.21 -11.73
CA TYR A 187 -1.36 -13.78 -11.89
C TYR A 187 -1.43 -14.87 -12.98
N ASP A 188 -0.60 -14.78 -14.02
CA ASP A 188 -0.43 -15.83 -15.02
C ASP A 188 0.18 -17.10 -14.39
N SER A 189 1.20 -16.94 -13.54
CA SER A 189 1.83 -18.08 -12.82
C SER A 189 0.84 -18.84 -11.92
N MET A 190 -0.12 -18.13 -11.32
CA MET A 190 -1.18 -18.76 -10.51
C MET A 190 -2.18 -19.55 -11.35
N THR A 191 -2.40 -19.12 -12.60
CA THR A 191 -3.32 -19.82 -13.52
C THR A 191 -2.67 -21.12 -14.02
N LEU A 192 -1.37 -21.11 -14.28
CA LEU A 192 -0.59 -22.30 -14.69
C LEU A 192 -0.47 -23.34 -13.57
N ALA A 193 -0.37 -22.91 -12.30
CA ALA A 193 -0.37 -23.81 -11.14
C ALA A 193 -1.75 -24.48 -10.88
N GLY A 194 -2.82 -23.98 -11.52
CA GLY A 194 -4.20 -24.45 -11.40
C GLY A 194 -4.46 -25.88 -11.90
N ASN A 195 -3.48 -26.57 -12.50
CA ASN A 195 -3.56 -28.00 -12.83
C ASN A 195 -3.15 -28.92 -11.65
N GLY A 196 -3.57 -28.59 -10.43
CA GLY A 196 -3.67 -29.58 -9.35
C GLY A 196 -2.72 -29.46 -8.15
N LYS A 197 -2.12 -28.29 -7.86
CA LYS A 197 -1.51 -28.07 -6.54
C LYS A 197 -1.88 -26.71 -5.96
N VAL A 198 -2.50 -26.72 -4.78
CA VAL A 198 -2.67 -25.53 -3.94
C VAL A 198 -1.27 -24.99 -3.63
N PRO A 199 -1.01 -23.68 -3.77
CA PRO A 199 0.28 -23.11 -3.37
C PRO A 199 0.50 -23.34 -1.87
N GLU A 200 1.54 -24.09 -1.53
CA GLU A 200 1.99 -24.20 -0.14
C GLU A 200 2.50 -22.83 0.33
N PRO A 201 2.21 -22.44 1.58
CA PRO A 201 2.80 -21.24 2.16
C PRO A 201 4.32 -21.40 2.15
N VAL A 202 5.00 -20.51 1.43
CA VAL A 202 6.47 -20.44 1.41
C VAL A 202 6.92 -20.08 2.83
N PRO A 203 7.71 -20.92 3.51
CA PRO A 203 8.25 -20.58 4.83
C PRO A 203 9.16 -19.34 4.71
N ALA A 204 9.14 -18.53 5.76
CA ALA A 204 9.97 -17.31 5.89
C ALA A 204 11.47 -17.59 5.76
#